data_AF-A0A0T6S6C3-F1
#
_entry.id   AF-A0A0T6S6C3-F1
#
_cell.length_a   1.000
_cell.length_b   1.000
_cell.length_c   1.000
_cell.angle_alpha   90.00
_cell.angle_beta   90.00
_cell.angle_gamma   90.00
#
_symmetry.space_group_name_H-M   'P 1'
#
loop_
_entity.id
_entity.type
_entity.pdbx_description
1 polymer ?
#
loop_
_entity_poly.entity_id
_entity_poly.type
_entity_poly.pdbx_seq_one_letter_code
_entity_poly.pdbx_strand_id
1 'polypeptide(L)'
;MFVFDVTGAAGEKASIRVQALDWAQAGPVTFQCDDDQLAVVLLSGCRCDAVGFFNLLAGCKPLYIEQWLSYLQESGRIGKWSHQTESPADGDYLARAGLEHDELNTLLGQVYQVAGFNRLQINRYLKNRHNPTTLATRYDQKELERYRQLNDIILTLLKLKHPQ
;
A
#
# COMPACT_ATOMS: atom_id res chain seq x y z
N MET A 1 -2.77 4.34 0.19
CA MET A 1 -1.41 3.91 -0.16
C MET A 1 -0.66 3.54 1.10
N PHE A 2 0.17 2.51 1.02
CA PHE A 2 1.14 2.14 2.05
C PHE A 2 2.54 2.48 1.54
N VAL A 3 3.34 3.14 2.36
CA VAL A 3 4.71 3.52 2.02
C VAL A 3 5.63 2.88 3.04
N PHE A 4 6.61 2.12 2.55
CA PHE A 4 7.64 1.47 3.35
C PHE A 4 8.96 2.17 3.06
N ASP A 5 9.55 2.76 4.09
CA ASP A 5 10.85 3.41 4.01
C ASP A 5 11.89 2.49 4.65
N VAL A 6 12.97 2.24 3.91
CA VAL A 6 14.05 1.33 4.30
C VAL A 6 15.34 2.10 4.39
N THR A 7 16.15 1.80 5.42
CA THR A 7 17.53 2.26 5.56
C THR A 7 18.47 1.05 5.53
N GLY A 8 19.42 1.07 4.60
CA GLY A 8 20.51 0.09 4.49
C GLY A 8 21.50 0.18 5.65
N ALA A 9 22.49 -0.70 5.65
CA ALA A 9 23.46 -0.78 6.75
C ALA A 9 24.44 0.42 6.77
N ALA A 10 24.74 1.03 5.61
CA ALA A 10 25.62 2.19 5.51
C ALA A 10 24.84 3.52 5.39
N GLY A 11 23.51 3.48 5.47
CA GLY A 11 22.64 4.66 5.42
C GLY A 11 21.95 4.92 4.08
N GLU A 12 22.09 3.98 3.14
CA GLU A 12 21.36 3.93 1.87
C GLU A 12 19.85 3.92 2.11
N LYS A 13 19.06 4.41 1.17
CA LYS A 13 17.61 4.58 1.32
C LYS A 13 16.84 3.94 0.19
N ALA A 14 15.72 3.34 0.55
CA ALA A 14 14.73 2.89 -0.42
C ALA A 14 13.31 3.23 0.05
N SER A 15 12.41 3.39 -0.91
CA SER A 15 10.98 3.58 -0.69
C SER A 15 10.21 2.58 -1.55
N ILE A 16 9.31 1.83 -0.92
CA ILE A 16 8.40 0.88 -1.57
C ILE A 16 6.98 1.36 -1.30
N ARG A 17 6.24 1.68 -2.36
CA ARG A 17 4.87 2.20 -2.25
C ARG A 17 3.91 1.19 -2.83
N VAL A 18 2.90 0.80 -2.06
CA VAL A 18 1.84 -0.12 -2.49
C VAL A 18 0.52 0.62 -2.54
N GLN A 19 -0.07 0.65 -3.72
CA GLN A 19 -1.36 1.27 -3.93
C GLN A 19 -2.48 0.29 -3.56
N ALA A 20 -2.79 0.22 -2.26
CA ALA A 20 -3.88 -0.56 -1.69
C ALA A 20 -4.61 0.20 -0.56
N LEU A 21 -5.87 -0.15 -0.34
CA LEU A 21 -6.69 0.31 0.80
C LEU A 21 -6.65 -0.65 1.99
N ASP A 22 -6.34 -1.92 1.79
CA ASP A 22 -6.28 -2.94 2.84
C ASP A 22 -4.90 -3.61 2.83
N TRP A 23 -4.40 -3.93 4.02
CA TRP A 23 -3.09 -4.56 4.23
C TRP A 23 -2.98 -5.95 3.58
N ALA A 24 -4.11 -6.64 3.45
CA ALA A 24 -4.20 -7.97 2.88
C ALA A 24 -4.60 -7.97 1.39
N GLN A 25 -4.78 -6.79 0.76
CA GLN A 25 -5.08 -6.67 -0.66
C GLN A 25 -3.83 -6.38 -1.47
N ALA A 26 -3.70 -7.02 -2.62
CA ALA A 26 -2.61 -6.76 -3.53
C ALA A 26 -2.87 -5.45 -4.28
N GLY A 27 -1.80 -4.70 -4.54
CA GLY A 27 -1.86 -3.47 -5.32
C GLY A 27 -0.59 -3.26 -6.14
N PRO A 28 -0.63 -2.34 -7.13
CA PRO A 28 0.56 -1.90 -7.85
C PRO A 28 1.64 -1.42 -6.88
N VAL A 29 2.90 -1.69 -7.25
CA VAL A 29 4.07 -1.31 -6.45
C VAL A 29 4.96 -0.34 -7.22
N THR A 30 5.30 0.77 -6.57
CA THR A 30 6.35 1.68 -7.03
C THR A 30 7.57 1.52 -6.13
N PHE A 31 8.74 1.32 -6.74
CA PHE A 31 10.01 1.11 -6.04
C PHE A 31 10.99 2.22 -6.39
N GLN A 32 11.68 2.75 -5.39
CA GLN A 32 12.78 3.72 -5.54
C GLN A 32 13.90 3.36 -4.56
N CYS A 33 15.15 3.43 -5.01
CA CYS A 33 16.32 3.19 -4.18
C CYS A 33 17.48 4.04 -4.69
N ASP A 34 18.32 4.54 -3.79
CA ASP A 34 19.50 5.35 -4.12
C ASP A 34 20.80 4.53 -4.21
N ASP A 35 20.74 3.21 -3.99
CA ASP A 35 21.88 2.30 -4.04
C ASP A 35 21.53 0.96 -4.71
N ASP A 36 22.39 0.49 -5.60
CA ASP A 36 22.18 -0.72 -6.39
C ASP A 36 22.26 -2.00 -5.53
N GLN A 37 23.15 -2.04 -4.53
CA GLN A 37 23.30 -3.23 -3.68
C GLN A 37 22.08 -3.41 -2.79
N LEU A 38 21.62 -2.33 -2.18
CA LEU A 38 20.36 -2.31 -1.42
C LEU A 38 19.18 -2.68 -2.32
N ALA A 39 19.11 -2.17 -3.54
CA ALA A 39 18.06 -2.52 -4.48
C ALA A 39 18.03 -4.02 -4.79
N VAL A 40 19.19 -4.63 -5.05
CA VAL A 40 19.30 -6.08 -5.26
C VAL A 40 18.86 -6.85 -4.02
N VAL A 41 19.26 -6.43 -2.81
CA VAL A 41 18.83 -7.07 -1.56
C VAL A 41 17.31 -7.03 -1.40
N LEU A 42 16.68 -5.90 -1.69
CA LEU A 42 15.24 -5.70 -1.50
C LEU A 42 14.40 -6.45 -2.54
N LEU A 43 14.88 -6.56 -3.77
CA LEU A 43 14.15 -7.16 -4.90
C LEU A 43 14.44 -8.66 -5.12
N SER A 44 15.46 -9.20 -4.46
CA SER A 44 15.88 -10.60 -4.65
C SER A 44 15.40 -11.53 -3.55
N GLY A 45 14.81 -12.66 -3.95
CA GLY A 45 14.40 -13.70 -3.02
C GLY A 45 13.27 -13.26 -2.07
N CYS A 46 12.44 -12.30 -2.49
CA CYS A 46 11.32 -11.80 -1.71
C CYS A 46 10.43 -12.96 -1.25
N ARG A 47 10.23 -13.08 0.06
CA ARG A 47 9.50 -14.19 0.65
C ARG A 47 8.59 -13.77 1.80
N CYS A 48 7.51 -14.50 1.97
CA CYS A 48 6.53 -14.31 3.03
C CYS A 48 6.00 -15.67 3.48
N ASP A 49 5.59 -15.79 4.75
CA ASP A 49 5.20 -17.07 5.35
C ASP A 49 3.96 -17.69 4.69
N ALA A 50 3.08 -16.86 4.13
CA ALA A 50 1.81 -17.31 3.57
C ALA A 50 1.92 -17.91 2.15
N VAL A 51 2.88 -17.47 1.33
CA VAL A 51 2.97 -17.87 -0.08
C VAL A 51 4.37 -18.31 -0.52
N GLY A 52 5.35 -18.32 0.39
CA GLY A 52 6.74 -18.56 0.03
C GLY A 52 7.30 -17.37 -0.76
N PHE A 53 7.83 -17.62 -1.96
CA PHE A 53 8.39 -16.55 -2.79
C PHE A 53 7.32 -15.73 -3.51
N PHE A 54 7.54 -14.41 -3.62
CA PHE A 54 6.67 -13.52 -4.37
C PHE A 54 7.47 -12.54 -5.24
N ASN A 55 6.84 -11.99 -6.28
CA ASN A 55 7.43 -10.92 -7.07
C ASN A 55 6.92 -9.57 -6.55
N LEU A 56 7.82 -8.76 -6.00
CA LEU A 56 7.49 -7.45 -5.43
C LEU A 56 6.98 -6.47 -6.50
N LEU A 57 7.63 -6.42 -7.67
CA LEU A 57 7.33 -5.43 -8.71
C LEU A 57 6.11 -5.80 -9.57
N ALA A 58 5.69 -7.08 -9.56
CA ALA A 58 4.46 -7.51 -10.23
C ALA A 58 3.17 -7.03 -9.53
N GLY A 59 3.31 -6.39 -8.37
CA GLY A 59 2.20 -6.04 -7.48
C GLY A 59 2.04 -7.07 -6.37
N CYS A 60 1.97 -6.61 -5.13
CA CYS A 60 1.90 -7.50 -3.97
C CYS A 60 1.10 -6.87 -2.82
N LYS A 61 0.88 -7.65 -1.77
CA LYS A 61 0.20 -7.19 -0.56
C LYS A 61 1.17 -6.42 0.33
N PRO A 62 0.74 -5.34 1.00
CA PRO A 62 1.52 -4.67 2.06
C PRO A 62 2.03 -5.66 3.12
N LEU A 63 1.19 -6.63 3.50
CA LEU A 63 1.56 -7.71 4.43
C LEU A 63 2.81 -8.50 3.99
N TYR A 64 2.94 -8.78 2.69
CA TYR A 64 4.07 -9.55 2.18
C TYR A 64 5.38 -8.75 2.27
N ILE A 65 5.30 -7.43 2.02
CA ILE A 65 6.45 -6.53 2.16
C ILE A 65 6.84 -6.39 3.63
N GLU A 66 5.89 -6.21 4.55
CA GLU A 66 6.18 -6.18 5.99
C GLU A 66 6.93 -7.42 6.45
N GLN A 67 6.42 -8.61 6.11
CA GLN A 67 7.08 -9.87 6.48
C GLN A 67 8.48 -9.99 5.88
N TRP A 68 8.64 -9.60 4.61
CA TRP A 68 9.92 -9.62 3.93
C TRP A 68 10.95 -8.67 4.57
N LEU A 69 10.56 -7.42 4.80
CA LEU A 69 11.42 -6.41 5.43
C LEU A 69 11.78 -6.78 6.86
N SER A 70 10.84 -7.36 7.61
CA SER A 70 11.09 -7.87 8.96
C SER A 70 12.16 -8.96 8.93
N TYR A 71 12.03 -9.94 8.04
CA TYR A 71 13.04 -10.97 7.85
C TYR A 71 14.41 -10.39 7.44
N LEU A 72 14.45 -9.43 6.51
CA LEU A 72 15.70 -8.79 6.11
C LEU A 72 16.37 -8.05 7.27
N GLN A 73 15.60 -7.37 8.12
CA GLN A 73 16.12 -6.68 9.29
C GLN A 73 16.64 -7.67 10.34
N GLU A 74 15.87 -8.72 10.64
CA GLU A 74 16.25 -9.77 11.60
C GLU A 74 17.49 -10.56 11.15
N SER A 75 17.66 -10.75 9.85
CA SER A 75 18.85 -11.39 9.26
C SER A 75 20.04 -10.43 9.07
N GLY A 76 19.90 -9.16 9.46
CA GLY A 76 20.96 -8.15 9.36
C GLY A 76 21.29 -7.71 7.93
N ARG A 77 20.40 -7.98 6.96
CA ARG A 77 20.57 -7.60 5.55
C ARG A 77 20.17 -6.15 5.26
N ILE A 78 19.39 -5.54 6.15
CA ILE A 78 19.08 -4.10 6.16
C ILE A 78 19.22 -3.56 7.59
N GLY A 79 19.40 -2.25 7.74
CA GLY A 79 19.53 -1.62 9.04
C GLY A 79 18.20 -1.46 9.77
N LYS A 80 17.24 -0.78 9.14
CA LYS A 80 15.89 -0.60 9.69
C LYS A 80 14.86 -0.35 8.59
N TRP A 81 13.59 -0.58 8.91
CA TRP A 81 12.48 -0.12 8.08
C TRP A 81 11.35 0.47 8.93
N SER A 82 10.51 1.27 8.29
CA SER A 82 9.28 1.82 8.86
C SER A 82 8.20 1.86 7.79
N HIS A 83 6.93 1.88 8.21
CA HIS A 83 5.85 2.15 7.28
C HIS A 83 5.04 3.37 7.71
N GLN A 84 4.43 4.00 6.73
CA GLN A 84 3.45 5.05 6.90
C GLN A 84 2.28 4.81 5.95
N THR A 85 1.14 5.38 6.32
CA THR A 85 -0.12 5.25 5.58
C THR A 85 -0.52 6.61 5.05
N GLU A 86 -0.70 6.70 3.74
CA GLU A 86 -1.26 7.92 3.13
C GLU A 86 -2.76 7.76 2.89
N SER A 87 -3.49 8.85 3.14
CA SER A 87 -4.95 8.91 3.05
C SER A 87 -5.39 9.61 1.77
N PRO A 88 -6.40 9.07 1.05
CA PRO A 88 -7.11 9.81 0.00
C PRO A 88 -7.73 11.13 0.46
N ALA A 89 -7.83 11.38 1.77
CA ALA A 89 -8.29 12.66 2.31
C ALA A 89 -7.20 13.75 2.31
N ASP A 90 -5.94 13.39 2.05
CA ASP A 90 -4.81 14.33 1.97
C ASP A 90 -4.81 15.01 0.59
N GLY A 91 -4.62 16.34 0.56
CA GLY A 91 -4.76 17.15 -0.66
C GLY A 91 -3.92 16.66 -1.85
N ASP A 92 -2.68 16.23 -1.60
CA ASP A 92 -1.77 15.77 -2.66
C ASP A 92 -1.70 14.24 -2.78
N TYR A 93 -2.63 13.50 -2.17
CA TYR A 93 -2.61 12.03 -2.20
C TYR A 93 -2.61 11.49 -3.62
N LEU A 94 -3.46 12.04 -4.49
CA LEU A 94 -3.56 11.56 -5.86
C LEU A 94 -2.31 11.90 -6.67
N ALA A 95 -1.67 13.05 -6.46
CA ALA A 95 -0.37 13.34 -7.05
C ALA A 95 0.70 12.30 -6.61
N ARG A 96 0.81 12.02 -5.31
CA ARG A 96 1.76 11.03 -4.78
C ARG A 96 1.47 9.58 -5.20
N ALA A 97 0.20 9.27 -5.43
CA ALA A 97 -0.23 7.99 -6.00
C ALA A 97 -0.02 7.89 -7.53
N GLY A 98 0.58 8.89 -8.18
CA GLY A 98 0.78 8.93 -9.63
C GLY A 98 -0.49 9.27 -10.43
N LEU A 99 -1.53 9.75 -9.75
CA LEU A 99 -2.87 10.02 -10.24
C LEU A 99 -3.17 11.53 -10.38
N GLU A 100 -2.17 12.38 -10.65
CA GLU A 100 -2.41 13.80 -10.96
C GLU A 100 -3.28 13.92 -12.23
N HIS A 101 -4.59 14.06 -12.03
CA HIS A 101 -5.63 14.21 -13.06
C HIS A 101 -6.92 14.70 -12.36
N ASP A 102 -7.35 15.91 -12.65
CA ASP A 102 -8.51 16.56 -12.00
C ASP A 102 -9.82 15.80 -12.19
N GLU A 103 -9.96 15.08 -13.30
CA GLU A 103 -11.13 14.25 -13.59
C GLU A 103 -11.20 13.01 -12.69
N LEU A 104 -10.04 12.39 -12.37
CA LEU A 104 -9.97 11.25 -11.44
C LEU A 104 -10.20 11.69 -9.99
N ASN A 105 -9.71 12.88 -9.61
CA ASN A 105 -10.04 13.51 -8.32
C ASN A 105 -11.56 13.66 -8.17
N THR A 106 -12.21 14.19 -9.20
CA THR A 106 -13.65 14.42 -9.22
C THR A 106 -14.43 13.10 -9.16
N LEU A 107 -14.03 12.10 -9.96
CA LEU A 107 -14.67 10.79 -10.01
C LEU A 107 -14.56 10.05 -8.66
N LEU A 108 -13.40 10.09 -8.01
CA LEU A 108 -13.23 9.47 -6.69
C LEU A 108 -14.12 10.15 -5.64
N GLY A 109 -14.23 11.49 -5.68
CA GLY A 109 -15.16 12.24 -4.85
C GLY A 109 -16.63 11.83 -5.05
N GLN A 110 -17.04 11.66 -6.31
CA GLN A 110 -18.38 11.18 -6.66
C GLN A 110 -18.64 9.75 -6.19
N VAL A 111 -17.66 8.85 -6.32
CA VAL A 111 -17.74 7.47 -5.82
C VAL A 111 -17.95 7.47 -4.30
N TYR A 112 -17.22 8.30 -3.55
CA TYR A 112 -17.44 8.40 -2.10
C TYR A 112 -18.84 8.87 -1.74
N GLN A 113 -19.39 9.84 -2.49
CA GLN A 113 -20.75 10.33 -2.28
C GLN A 113 -21.81 9.26 -2.59
N VAL A 114 -21.74 8.63 -3.76
CA VAL A 114 -22.72 7.60 -4.20
C VAL A 114 -22.66 6.37 -3.31
N ALA A 115 -21.46 5.93 -2.93
CA ALA A 115 -21.29 4.78 -2.05
C ALA A 115 -21.60 5.10 -0.58
N GLY A 116 -21.98 6.34 -0.25
CA GLY A 116 -22.41 6.73 1.10
C GLY A 116 -21.30 6.61 2.15
N PHE A 117 -20.04 6.85 1.77
CA PHE A 117 -18.94 6.87 2.73
C PHE A 117 -18.78 8.26 3.33
N ASN A 118 -18.92 8.37 4.66
CA ASN A 118 -18.53 9.60 5.35
C ASN A 118 -16.99 9.70 5.43
N ARG A 119 -16.42 10.88 5.18
CA ARG A 119 -14.99 11.18 5.34
C ARG A 119 -14.42 10.72 6.69
N LEU A 120 -15.21 10.82 7.77
CA LEU A 120 -14.82 10.33 9.09
C LEU A 120 -14.71 8.80 9.16
N GLN A 121 -15.64 8.08 8.52
CA GLN A 121 -15.62 6.61 8.45
C GLN A 121 -14.41 6.13 7.65
N ILE A 122 -14.16 6.76 6.49
CA ILE A 122 -12.96 6.51 5.68
C ILE A 122 -11.71 6.72 6.51
N ASN A 123 -11.56 7.88 7.17
CA ASN A 123 -10.37 8.17 7.98
C ASN A 123 -10.18 7.18 9.14
N ARG A 124 -11.26 6.75 9.81
CA ARG A 124 -11.19 5.75 10.88
C ARG A 124 -10.79 4.37 10.36
N TYR A 125 -11.28 3.97 9.19
CA TYR A 125 -10.89 2.71 8.56
C TYR A 125 -9.41 2.77 8.16
N LEU A 126 -9.00 3.81 7.43
CA LEU A 126 -7.63 3.99 6.96
C LEU A 126 -6.59 4.03 8.10
N LYS A 127 -6.98 4.53 9.28
CA LYS A 127 -6.11 4.53 10.46
C LYS A 127 -5.82 3.13 10.99
N ASN A 128 -6.76 2.20 10.88
CA ASN A 128 -6.67 0.86 11.49
C ASN A 128 -6.45 -0.26 10.47
N ARG A 129 -6.44 0.05 9.17
CA ARG A 129 -6.39 -0.93 8.06
C ARG A 129 -5.19 -1.88 8.04
N HIS A 130 -4.11 -1.52 8.74
CA HIS A 130 -2.91 -2.33 8.88
C HIS A 130 -3.03 -3.43 9.93
N ASN A 131 -4.09 -3.41 10.76
CA ASN A 131 -4.30 -4.37 11.85
C ASN A 131 -5.59 -5.18 11.61
N PRO A 132 -5.49 -6.39 11.02
CA PRO A 132 -6.65 -7.23 10.72
C PRO A 132 -7.53 -7.55 11.93
N THR A 133 -6.91 -7.74 13.11
CA THR A 133 -7.63 -8.00 14.37
C THR A 133 -8.46 -6.81 14.81
N THR A 134 -7.92 -5.60 14.63
CA THR A 134 -8.65 -4.35 14.92
C THR A 134 -9.78 -4.14 13.91
N LEU A 135 -9.59 -4.50 12.65
CA LEU A 135 -10.64 -4.43 11.64
C LEU A 135 -11.79 -5.41 11.96
N ALA A 136 -11.48 -6.66 12.28
CA ALA A 136 -12.46 -7.70 12.58
C ALA A 136 -13.30 -7.43 13.84
N THR A 137 -12.78 -6.63 14.78
CA THR A 137 -13.48 -6.28 16.03
C THR A 137 -14.28 -4.98 15.94
N ARG A 138 -13.92 -4.06 15.04
CA ARG A 138 -14.54 -2.72 14.94
C ARG A 138 -15.56 -2.57 13.82
N TYR A 139 -15.50 -3.43 12.81
CA TYR A 139 -16.35 -3.34 11.62
C TYR A 139 -17.05 -4.67 11.39
N ASP A 140 -18.31 -4.62 10.96
CA ASP A 140 -19.00 -5.82 10.52
C ASP A 140 -18.52 -6.29 9.13
N GLN A 141 -18.91 -7.50 8.76
CA GLN A 141 -18.48 -8.10 7.49
C GLN A 141 -18.95 -7.29 6.28
N LYS A 142 -20.14 -6.66 6.33
CA LYS A 142 -20.70 -5.89 5.21
C LYS A 142 -19.98 -4.56 5.03
N GLU A 143 -19.59 -3.89 6.11
CA GLU A 143 -18.76 -2.69 6.06
C GLU A 143 -17.37 -3.01 5.50
N LEU A 144 -16.74 -4.10 5.92
CA LEU A 144 -15.44 -4.53 5.37
C LEU A 144 -15.56 -4.84 3.88
N GLU A 145 -16.63 -5.50 3.44
CA GLU A 145 -16.92 -5.75 2.01
C GLU A 145 -16.98 -4.43 1.22
N ARG A 146 -17.67 -3.41 1.76
CA ARG A 146 -17.76 -2.08 1.11
C ARG A 146 -16.39 -1.43 0.95
N TYR A 147 -15.52 -1.48 1.97
CA TYR A 147 -14.17 -0.92 1.85
C TYR A 147 -13.31 -1.68 0.83
N ARG A 148 -13.50 -2.99 0.69
CA ARG A 148 -12.83 -3.79 -0.36
C ARG A 148 -13.32 -3.42 -1.75
N GLN A 149 -14.63 -3.26 -1.96
CA GLN A 149 -15.19 -2.81 -3.24
C GLN A 149 -14.67 -1.42 -3.62
N LEU A 150 -14.54 -0.52 -2.65
CA LEU A 150 -13.93 0.78 -2.86
C LEU A 150 -12.46 0.65 -3.32
N ASN A 151 -11.70 -0.30 -2.78
CA ASN A 151 -10.34 -0.58 -3.24
C ASN A 151 -10.33 -1.00 -4.71
N ASP A 152 -11.25 -1.91 -5.08
CA ASP A 152 -11.33 -2.43 -6.44
C ASP A 152 -11.69 -1.34 -7.45
N ILE A 153 -12.55 -0.39 -7.07
CA ILE A 153 -12.85 0.80 -7.89
C ILE A 153 -11.57 1.63 -8.08
N ILE A 154 -10.84 1.95 -7.01
CA ILE A 154 -9.59 2.71 -7.09
C ILE A 154 -8.57 2.00 -8.00
N LEU A 155 -8.40 0.68 -7.84
CA LEU A 155 -7.50 -0.11 -8.67
C LEU A 155 -7.93 -0.15 -10.14
N THR A 156 -9.23 -0.17 -10.41
CA THR A 156 -9.77 -0.14 -11.78
C THR A 156 -9.49 1.21 -12.44
N LEU A 157 -9.70 2.31 -11.72
CA LEU A 157 -9.38 3.66 -12.19
C LEU A 157 -7.88 3.82 -12.48
N LEU A 158 -7.02 3.24 -11.63
CA LEU A 158 -5.57 3.21 -11.85
C LEU A 158 -5.18 2.47 -13.13
N LYS A 159 -5.79 1.32 -13.41
CA LYS A 159 -5.54 0.56 -14.64
C LYS A 159 -5.94 1.34 -15.90
N LEU A 160 -7.01 2.12 -15.84
CA LEU A 160 -7.45 2.94 -16.98
C LEU A 160 -6.50 4.10 -17.30
N LYS A 161 -5.76 4.63 -16.30
CA LYS A 161 -4.75 5.69 -16.51
C LYS A 161 -3.46 5.15 -17.15
N HIS A 162 -3.11 3.90 -16.88
CA HIS A 162 -1.95 3.22 -17.46
C HIS A 162 -2.41 2.00 -18.27
N PRO A 163 -3.06 2.20 -19.43
CA PRO A 163 -3.31 1.09 -20.34
C PRO A 163 -1.95 0.48 -20.72
N GLN A 164 -1.83 -0.83 -20.53
CA GLN A 164 -0.65 -1.58 -20.97
C GLN A 164 -0.44 -1.44 -22.48
#